data_AF-A0A0X3VQK3-F1
#
_entry.id   AF-A0A0X3VQK3-F1
#
_cell.length_a   1.000
_cell.length_b   1.000
_cell.length_c   1.000
_cell.angle_alpha   90.00
_cell.angle_beta   90.00
_cell.angle_gamma   90.00
#
_symmetry.space_group_name_H-M   'P 1'
#
loop_
_entity.id
_entity.type
_entity.pdbx_description
1 polymer ?
#
loop_
_entity_poly.entity_id
_entity_poly.type
_entity_poly.pdbx_seq_one_letter_code
_entity_poly.pdbx_strand_id
1 'polypeptide(L)'
;MTSTALATAAPTAANWPPSQVGPPLLLSVVPNSGPAAGGNLVQLNGQNLRNVISVTFGGVPAQIVSQSSSGGGGWDGDWGGGWGGGGWPGGGWPGNPTNDIVVVIAPPHAPGSVQVLVTTTVGTSNSQVYTYVAPTPPTAVSITPTAGPTTGGTLYLITGTNLTGVTSVTFGGSPSAILTINPGGTSLIGITPAGPPAGGNVAVTLSGPGGTATVPGGFTYFVAPPAPAPVTITPNTGPHTGLTPFTITGTNLGGVLAVLFNGVPATGVTATPTAVSGITPAGAVGTATVTLVTAFGTVTVPGGFIYT
;
A
#
# COMPACT_ATOMS: atom_id res chain seq x y z
N MET A 1 60.01 58.09 33.51
CA MET A 1 59.83 56.70 33.97
C MET A 1 59.30 56.81 35.40
N THR A 2 58.10 56.43 35.81
CA THR A 2 57.05 55.55 35.28
C THR A 2 55.69 56.04 35.81
N SER A 3 54.67 56.05 34.95
CA SER A 3 53.27 56.23 35.30
C SER A 3 52.75 55.01 36.06
N THR A 4 52.15 55.20 37.23
CA THR A 4 51.38 54.17 37.94
C THR A 4 49.92 54.60 37.94
N ALA A 5 49.19 54.17 36.90
CA ALA A 5 47.76 54.34 36.79
C ALA A 5 47.03 53.28 37.64
N LEU A 6 46.02 53.75 38.37
CA LEU A 6 45.07 52.96 39.16
C LEU A 6 44.37 51.90 38.29
N ALA A 7 44.45 50.64 38.69
CA ALA A 7 43.63 49.57 38.14
C ALA A 7 42.21 49.67 38.72
N THR A 8 41.31 50.36 38.02
CA THR A 8 39.87 50.19 38.21
C THR A 8 39.44 48.94 37.44
N ALA A 9 38.89 47.98 38.17
CA ALA A 9 38.37 46.73 37.61
C ALA A 9 37.30 47.03 36.54
N ALA A 10 37.47 46.44 35.36
CA ALA A 10 36.45 46.44 34.31
C ALA A 10 35.21 45.66 34.79
N PRO A 11 33.99 46.15 34.59
CA PRO A 11 32.80 45.37 34.89
C PRO A 11 32.75 44.15 33.96
N THR A 12 32.57 42.97 34.55
CA THR A 12 32.38 41.72 33.82
C THR A 12 31.22 41.85 32.85
N ALA A 13 31.46 41.55 31.58
CA ALA A 13 30.42 41.46 30.55
C ALA A 13 29.34 40.48 31.04
N ALA A 14 28.20 41.03 31.43
CA ALA A 14 26.99 40.26 31.69
C ALA A 14 26.58 39.64 30.34
N ASN A 15 26.88 38.35 30.19
CA ASN A 15 26.53 37.54 29.04
C ASN A 15 25.01 37.28 29.08
N TRP A 16 24.21 38.29 28.78
CA TRP A 16 22.78 38.11 28.52
C TRP A 16 22.63 37.56 27.10
N PRO A 17 22.11 36.33 26.89
CA PRO A 17 21.58 36.01 25.56
C PRO A 17 20.44 36.99 25.27
N PRO A 18 20.15 37.32 23.99
CA PRO A 18 19.02 38.17 23.66
C PRO A 18 17.76 37.52 24.24
N SER A 19 17.27 38.09 25.33
CA SER A 19 16.02 37.70 25.99
C SER A 19 14.91 37.87 24.97
N GLN A 20 14.17 36.80 24.70
CA GLN A 20 12.95 36.79 23.89
C GLN A 20 12.04 37.95 24.32
N VAL A 21 11.87 38.98 23.47
CA VAL A 21 11.36 40.32 23.87
C VAL A 21 9.82 40.41 23.81
N GLY A 22 9.10 39.28 23.75
CA GLY A 22 7.64 39.31 23.71
C GLY A 22 6.99 37.93 23.74
N PRO A 23 5.64 37.87 23.84
CA PRO A 23 4.93 36.61 23.75
C PRO A 23 5.20 35.93 22.39
N PRO A 24 5.16 34.59 22.32
CA PRO A 24 5.35 33.86 21.08
C PRO A 24 4.21 34.21 20.11
N LEU A 25 4.56 34.48 18.85
CA LEU A 25 3.61 34.78 17.78
C LEU A 25 3.83 33.82 16.63
N LEU A 26 2.82 33.01 16.31
CA LEU A 26 2.82 32.10 15.17
C LEU A 26 2.21 32.82 13.95
N LEU A 27 3.03 33.10 12.94
CA LEU A 27 2.64 33.83 11.75
C LEU A 27 2.11 32.90 10.65
N SER A 28 2.73 31.74 10.42
CA SER A 28 2.26 30.80 9.40
C SER A 28 2.64 29.35 9.69
N VAL A 29 1.87 28.44 9.08
CA VAL A 29 2.05 27.00 9.10
C VAL A 29 2.16 26.54 7.65
N VAL A 30 3.29 25.96 7.28
CA VAL A 30 3.62 25.63 5.88
C VAL A 30 4.14 24.19 5.78
N PRO A 31 3.45 23.30 5.03
CA PRO A 31 2.12 23.50 4.45
C PRO A 31 1.06 23.69 5.55
N ASN A 32 -0.04 24.37 5.24
CA ASN A 32 -1.19 24.54 6.14
C ASN A 32 -2.19 23.37 6.08
N SER A 33 -1.82 22.29 5.39
CA SER A 33 -2.61 21.07 5.27
C SER A 33 -1.71 19.85 5.09
N GLY A 34 -2.26 18.67 5.30
CA GLY A 34 -1.55 17.40 5.10
C GLY A 34 -2.42 16.18 5.41
N PRO A 35 -1.89 14.97 5.27
CA PRO A 35 -2.64 13.74 5.44
C PRO A 35 -3.13 13.55 6.89
N ALA A 36 -4.35 13.03 7.05
CA ALA A 36 -4.91 12.62 8.35
C ALA A 36 -4.01 11.62 9.12
N ALA A 37 -3.21 10.82 8.41
CA ALA A 37 -2.22 9.92 9.02
C ALA A 37 -1.04 10.66 9.69
N GLY A 38 -0.87 11.97 9.46
CA GLY A 38 0.28 12.73 9.91
C GLY A 38 1.57 12.31 9.21
N GLY A 39 2.70 12.57 9.86
CA GLY A 39 4.04 12.15 9.40
C GLY A 39 4.72 13.11 8.42
N ASN A 40 4.01 14.09 7.88
CA ASN A 40 4.61 15.12 7.03
C ASN A 40 5.33 16.19 7.87
N LEU A 41 6.40 16.74 7.32
CA LEU A 41 7.07 17.91 7.88
C LEU A 41 6.19 19.15 7.72
N VAL A 42 6.14 19.95 8.77
CA VAL A 42 5.45 21.24 8.83
C VAL A 42 6.40 22.27 9.39
N GLN A 43 6.59 23.35 8.64
CA GLN A 43 7.37 24.52 9.03
C GLN A 43 6.43 25.55 9.66
N LEU A 44 6.77 25.97 10.88
CA LEU A 44 6.08 27.00 11.64
C LEU A 44 6.96 28.25 11.62
N ASN A 45 6.45 29.33 11.04
CA ASN A 45 7.14 30.61 10.99
C ASN A 45 6.50 31.56 11.99
N GLY A 46 7.31 32.27 12.75
CA GLY A 46 6.80 33.19 13.74
C GLY A 46 7.85 34.11 14.34
N GLN A 47 7.47 34.80 15.39
CA GLN A 47 8.34 35.66 16.19
C GLN A 47 8.39 35.10 17.60
N ASN A 48 9.56 35.20 18.24
CA ASN A 48 9.76 34.68 19.59
C ASN A 48 9.38 33.19 19.67
N LEU A 49 9.80 32.37 18.70
CA LEU A 49 9.59 30.92 18.71
C LEU A 49 10.85 30.15 19.12
N ARG A 50 11.69 30.76 19.98
CA ARG A 50 12.86 30.11 20.57
C ARG A 50 12.46 29.37 21.85
N ASN A 51 13.24 28.35 22.20
CA ASN A 51 13.02 27.51 23.40
C ASN A 51 11.60 26.91 23.43
N VAL A 52 11.16 26.34 22.30
CA VAL A 52 9.88 25.64 22.22
C VAL A 52 9.92 24.41 23.10
N ILE A 53 8.91 24.27 23.97
CA ILE A 53 8.71 23.12 24.85
C ILE A 53 7.80 22.10 24.18
N SER A 54 6.73 22.57 23.52
CA SER A 54 5.80 21.70 22.82
C SER A 54 5.09 22.44 21.69
N VAL A 55 4.77 21.70 20.64
CA VAL A 55 3.84 22.12 19.59
C VAL A 55 2.68 21.16 19.59
N THR A 56 1.45 21.66 19.47
CA THR A 56 0.24 20.81 19.42
C THR A 56 -0.61 21.12 18.21
N PHE A 57 -1.19 20.09 17.60
CA PHE A 57 -2.18 20.15 16.52
C PHE A 57 -3.50 19.61 17.06
N GLY A 58 -4.50 20.47 17.26
CA GLY A 58 -5.78 20.06 17.86
C GLY A 58 -5.64 19.49 19.28
N GLY A 59 -4.60 19.89 20.01
CA GLY A 59 -4.25 19.34 21.32
C GLY A 59 -3.37 18.08 21.29
N VAL A 60 -3.09 17.50 20.13
CA VAL A 60 -2.17 16.36 19.99
C VAL A 60 -0.73 16.87 19.85
N PRO A 61 0.23 16.43 20.69
CA PRO A 61 1.63 16.85 20.58
C PRO A 61 2.27 16.43 19.25
N ALA A 62 3.01 17.35 18.64
CA ALA A 62 3.84 17.13 17.45
C ALA A 62 5.30 16.88 17.85
N GLN A 63 6.02 16.09 17.04
CA GLN A 63 7.45 15.90 17.24
C GLN A 63 8.20 17.11 16.67
N ILE A 64 9.01 17.77 17.50
CA ILE A 64 9.88 18.86 17.05
C ILE A 64 11.13 18.27 16.40
N VAL A 65 11.40 18.65 15.15
CA VAL A 65 12.55 18.21 14.35
C VAL A 65 13.70 19.20 14.51
N SER A 66 13.40 20.49 14.38
CA SER A 66 14.38 21.56 14.52
C SER A 66 13.70 22.87 14.91
N GLN A 67 14.49 23.78 15.47
CA GLN A 67 14.05 25.14 15.78
C GLN A 67 15.24 26.10 15.63
N SER A 68 14.97 27.39 15.39
CA SER A 68 15.98 28.45 15.41
C SER A 68 16.77 28.41 16.73
N SER A 69 18.10 28.53 16.64
CA SER A 69 18.99 28.45 17.79
C SER A 69 18.80 29.64 18.75
N SER A 70 19.01 29.38 20.04
CA SER A 70 18.92 30.39 21.10
C SER A 70 20.19 31.25 21.24
N GLY A 71 21.26 30.94 20.51
CA GLY A 71 22.52 31.69 20.52
C GLY A 71 22.48 32.89 19.59
N GLY A 72 22.76 34.09 20.13
CA GLY A 72 22.80 35.32 19.34
C GLY A 72 23.87 35.31 18.25
N GLY A 73 23.56 35.95 17.11
CA GLY A 73 24.54 36.46 16.16
C GLY A 73 24.94 35.54 15.01
N GLY A 74 24.00 35.15 14.16
CA GLY A 74 24.29 34.92 12.74
C GLY A 74 24.10 36.25 12.01
N TRP A 75 25.21 36.95 11.75
CA TRP A 75 25.22 38.05 10.78
C TRP A 75 25.02 37.43 9.41
N ASP A 76 23.77 37.33 8.95
CA ASP A 76 23.50 37.08 7.54
C ASP A 76 23.97 38.32 6.78
N GLY A 77 25.13 38.18 6.14
CA GLY A 77 25.87 39.26 5.51
C GLY A 77 25.11 39.89 4.37
N ASP A 78 24.91 41.20 4.47
CA ASP A 78 24.95 42.11 3.33
C ASP A 78 25.76 43.34 3.76
N TRP A 79 27.09 43.21 3.77
CA TRP A 79 28.00 44.35 3.88
C TRP A 79 28.40 44.77 2.47
N GLY A 80 27.72 45.79 1.95
CA GLY A 80 28.08 46.47 0.73
C GLY A 80 27.88 47.99 0.84
N GLY A 81 28.90 48.71 1.32
CA GLY A 81 29.06 50.16 1.09
C GLY A 81 29.18 51.02 2.35
N GLY A 82 30.32 51.72 2.50
CA GLY A 82 30.59 52.73 3.55
C GLY A 82 29.50 53.80 3.64
N TRP A 83 29.31 54.46 4.78
CA TRP A 83 29.98 55.72 5.14
C TRP A 83 30.17 55.84 6.66
N GLY A 84 31.25 56.50 7.07
CA GLY A 84 31.69 56.61 8.46
C GLY A 84 31.03 57.70 9.31
N GLY A 85 31.42 57.66 10.60
CA GLY A 85 31.53 58.80 11.52
C GLY A 85 30.25 59.47 12.00
N GLY A 86 29.86 59.21 13.25
CA GLY A 86 28.90 60.04 13.99
C GLY A 86 28.23 59.28 15.13
N GLY A 87 28.52 59.69 16.37
CA GLY A 87 28.06 59.01 17.58
C GLY A 87 26.54 58.98 17.76
N TRP A 88 26.06 57.92 18.42
CA TRP A 88 24.70 57.83 18.94
C TRP A 88 24.74 57.57 20.44
N PRO A 89 24.28 58.53 21.27
CA PRO A 89 24.12 58.35 22.70
C PRO A 89 22.80 57.61 22.99
N GLY A 90 22.86 56.61 23.87
CA GLY A 90 21.76 56.02 24.63
C GLY A 90 20.33 56.06 24.05
N GLY A 91 19.91 54.96 23.44
CA GLY A 91 18.51 54.65 23.13
C GLY A 91 18.41 53.16 22.79
N GLY A 92 17.58 52.43 23.53
CA GLY A 92 17.52 50.96 23.47
C GLY A 92 17.26 50.44 22.07
N TRP A 93 17.99 49.39 21.68
CA TRP A 93 17.64 48.58 20.52
C TRP A 93 16.40 47.75 20.90
N PRO A 94 15.22 47.99 20.30
CA PRO A 94 14.13 47.03 20.38
C PRO A 94 14.66 45.79 19.66
N GLY A 95 14.68 44.64 20.33
CA GLY A 95 15.09 43.40 19.70
C GLY A 95 14.38 43.26 18.35
N ASN A 96 15.15 43.14 17.27
CA ASN A 96 14.61 42.85 15.95
C ASN A 96 13.68 41.64 16.11
N PRO A 97 12.39 41.70 15.72
CA PRO A 97 11.53 40.54 15.77
C PRO A 97 12.11 39.51 14.80
N THR A 98 12.90 38.59 15.33
CA THR A 98 13.55 37.59 14.50
C THR A 98 12.49 36.66 13.98
N ASN A 99 12.43 36.48 12.67
CA ASN A 99 11.66 35.41 12.06
C ASN A 99 12.28 34.08 12.53
N ASP A 100 11.67 33.48 13.53
CA ASP A 100 12.04 32.19 14.07
C ASP A 100 11.27 31.09 13.33
N ILE A 101 11.94 29.97 13.09
CA ILE A 101 11.38 28.82 12.38
C ILE A 101 11.43 27.61 13.30
N VAL A 102 10.35 26.84 13.31
CA VAL A 102 10.26 25.55 13.98
C VAL A 102 9.77 24.53 12.97
N VAL A 103 10.51 23.45 12.77
CA VAL A 103 10.08 22.34 11.92
C VAL A 103 9.60 21.21 12.81
N VAL A 104 8.40 20.72 12.53
CA VAL A 104 7.76 19.62 13.28
C VAL A 104 7.28 18.53 12.34
N ILE A 105 7.04 17.34 12.87
CA ILE A 105 6.27 16.28 12.21
C ILE A 105 4.83 16.37 12.71
N ALA A 106 3.88 16.57 11.80
CA ALA A 106 2.46 16.61 12.14
C ALA A 106 2.01 15.25 12.71
N PRO A 107 1.33 15.22 13.86
CA PRO A 107 0.82 13.96 14.43
C PRO A 107 -0.38 13.46 13.63
N PRO A 108 -0.73 12.16 13.71
CA PRO A 108 -1.99 11.65 13.19
C PRO A 108 -3.19 12.31 13.87
N HIS A 109 -4.23 12.66 13.09
CA HIS A 109 -5.46 13.26 13.59
C HIS A 109 -6.64 12.93 12.66
N ALA A 110 -7.87 12.93 13.19
CA ALA A 110 -9.06 12.80 12.36
C ALA A 110 -9.14 13.92 11.30
N PRO A 111 -9.67 13.65 10.09
CA PRO A 111 -9.85 14.67 9.06
C PRO A 111 -10.62 15.90 9.55
N GLY A 112 -10.19 17.08 9.12
CA GLY A 112 -10.78 18.36 9.52
C GLY A 112 -9.74 19.42 9.87
N SER A 113 -10.23 20.64 10.11
CA SER A 113 -9.39 21.76 10.52
C SER A 113 -9.15 21.74 12.03
N VAL A 114 -7.89 21.88 12.43
CA VAL A 114 -7.47 21.99 13.82
C VAL A 114 -6.66 23.27 14.05
N GLN A 115 -6.53 23.64 15.32
CA GLN A 115 -5.68 24.75 15.75
C GLN A 115 -4.26 24.24 16.07
N VAL A 116 -3.25 24.96 15.58
CA VAL A 116 -1.83 24.76 15.89
C VAL A 116 -1.40 25.79 16.91
N LEU A 117 -0.81 25.33 18.00
CA LEU A 117 -0.28 26.18 19.06
C LEU A 117 1.17 25.80 19.34
N VAL A 118 2.00 26.82 19.57
CA VAL A 118 3.40 26.67 19.97
C VAL A 118 3.53 27.16 21.40
N THR A 119 4.05 26.32 22.28
CA THR A 119 4.32 26.67 23.68
C THR A 119 5.82 26.78 23.89
N THR A 120 6.26 27.95 24.34
CA THR A 120 7.64 28.25 24.71
C THR A 120 7.73 28.42 26.23
N THR A 121 8.93 28.64 26.76
CA THR A 121 9.15 28.96 28.17
C THR A 121 8.48 30.26 28.63
N VAL A 122 8.11 31.15 27.71
CA VAL A 122 7.53 32.46 28.01
C VAL A 122 6.00 32.53 27.79
N GLY A 123 5.39 31.50 27.21
CA GLY A 123 3.94 31.44 27.01
C GLY A 123 3.52 30.57 25.82
N THR A 124 2.23 30.62 25.49
CA THR A 124 1.64 29.94 24.33
C THR A 124 1.31 30.96 23.24
N SER A 125 1.54 30.60 21.97
CA SER A 125 1.27 31.47 20.83
C SER A 125 -0.22 31.65 20.56
N ASN A 126 -0.56 32.56 19.65
CA ASN A 126 -1.84 32.50 18.94
C ASN A 126 -2.01 31.17 18.19
N SER A 127 -3.24 30.89 17.80
CA SER A 127 -3.55 29.70 17.01
C SER A 127 -3.48 29.98 15.52
N GLN A 128 -2.98 29.00 14.75
CA GLN A 128 -3.12 28.96 13.30
C GLN A 128 -3.85 27.70 12.86
N VAL A 129 -4.55 27.76 11.73
CA VAL A 129 -5.32 26.62 11.22
C VAL A 129 -4.42 25.67 10.45
N TYR A 130 -4.54 24.39 10.74
CA TYR A 130 -4.01 23.30 9.94
C TYR A 130 -5.12 22.33 9.57
N THR A 131 -5.20 21.94 8.29
CA THR A 131 -6.28 21.06 7.80
C THR A 131 -5.75 19.66 7.50
N TYR A 132 -6.27 18.67 8.25
CA TYR A 132 -6.05 17.27 7.98
C TYR A 132 -6.99 16.79 6.86
N VAL A 133 -6.39 16.31 5.77
CA VAL A 133 -7.07 15.85 4.57
C VAL A 133 -7.26 14.33 4.64
N ALA A 134 -8.50 13.88 4.43
CA ALA A 134 -8.82 12.46 4.35
C ALA A 134 -8.21 11.84 3.07
N PRO A 135 -7.71 10.59 3.12
CA PRO A 135 -7.36 9.88 1.90
C PRO A 135 -8.59 9.68 1.01
N THR A 136 -8.40 9.75 -0.30
CA THR A 136 -9.50 9.51 -1.24
C THR A 136 -9.94 8.04 -1.18
N PRO A 137 -11.25 7.74 -1.10
CA PRO A 137 -11.74 6.37 -1.16
C PRO A 137 -11.34 5.67 -2.47
N PRO A 138 -11.14 4.33 -2.45
CA PRO A 138 -11.02 3.57 -3.69
C PRO A 138 -12.31 3.64 -4.50
N THR A 139 -12.23 3.39 -5.80
CA THR A 139 -13.40 3.07 -6.63
C THR A 139 -13.14 1.78 -7.41
N ALA A 140 -14.20 1.02 -7.66
CA ALA A 140 -14.14 -0.19 -8.46
C ALA A 140 -15.12 -0.07 -9.63
N VAL A 141 -14.65 -0.40 -10.83
CA VAL A 141 -15.42 -0.34 -12.08
C VAL A 141 -15.85 -1.74 -12.50
N SER A 142 -14.93 -2.70 -12.48
CA SER A 142 -15.18 -4.07 -12.91
C SER A 142 -14.26 -5.08 -12.24
N ILE A 143 -14.66 -6.36 -12.32
CA ILE A 143 -13.85 -7.52 -11.98
C ILE A 143 -13.86 -8.51 -13.15
N THR A 144 -12.70 -9.05 -13.49
CA THR A 144 -12.55 -10.07 -14.54
C THR A 144 -11.64 -11.19 -14.06
N PRO A 145 -12.07 -12.47 -14.14
CA PRO A 145 -13.39 -12.93 -14.53
C PRO A 145 -14.47 -12.56 -13.49
N THR A 146 -15.74 -12.59 -13.87
CA THR A 146 -16.89 -12.31 -12.99
C THR A 146 -17.40 -13.54 -12.23
N ALA A 147 -16.82 -14.72 -12.50
CA ALA A 147 -17.22 -15.97 -11.87
C ALA A 147 -16.04 -16.94 -11.69
N GLY A 148 -16.19 -17.87 -10.74
CA GLY A 148 -15.17 -18.87 -10.39
C GLY A 148 -15.74 -20.01 -9.52
N PRO A 149 -14.97 -21.09 -9.29
CA PRO A 149 -15.44 -22.24 -8.54
C PRO A 149 -15.55 -21.93 -7.04
N THR A 150 -16.48 -22.60 -6.34
CA THR A 150 -16.67 -22.47 -4.88
C THR A 150 -15.43 -22.81 -4.05
N THR A 151 -14.48 -23.55 -4.61
CA THR A 151 -13.17 -23.85 -3.99
C THR A 151 -12.23 -22.64 -3.92
N GLY A 152 -12.55 -21.53 -4.59
CA GLY A 152 -11.67 -20.38 -4.73
C GLY A 152 -10.54 -20.63 -5.72
N GLY A 153 -9.48 -19.82 -5.63
CA GLY A 153 -8.27 -19.98 -6.45
C GLY A 153 -8.34 -19.31 -7.82
N THR A 154 -9.38 -18.53 -8.12
CA THR A 154 -9.49 -17.80 -9.39
C THR A 154 -8.65 -16.54 -9.34
N LEU A 155 -7.72 -16.40 -10.28
CA LEU A 155 -7.00 -15.13 -10.47
C LEU A 155 -7.96 -14.10 -11.05
N TYR A 156 -8.12 -12.99 -10.35
CA TYR A 156 -9.00 -11.90 -10.77
C TYR A 156 -8.23 -10.59 -10.92
N LEU A 157 -8.74 -9.74 -11.82
CA LEU A 157 -8.33 -8.37 -12.04
C LEU A 157 -9.50 -7.45 -11.72
N ILE A 158 -9.31 -6.52 -10.79
CA ILE A 158 -10.23 -5.41 -10.53
C ILE A 158 -9.64 -4.16 -11.18
N THR A 159 -10.48 -3.43 -11.91
CA THR A 159 -10.13 -2.09 -12.45
C THR A 159 -10.88 -1.01 -11.71
N GLY A 160 -10.26 0.16 -11.54
CA GLY A 160 -10.79 1.21 -10.67
C GLY A 160 -9.91 2.46 -10.59
N THR A 161 -10.05 3.21 -9.51
CA THR A 161 -9.17 4.33 -9.15
C THR A 161 -8.83 4.33 -7.66
N ASN A 162 -7.73 4.99 -7.28
CA ASN A 162 -7.22 5.07 -5.91
C ASN A 162 -6.98 3.69 -5.26
N LEU A 163 -6.65 2.68 -6.07
CA LEU A 163 -6.46 1.31 -5.58
C LEU A 163 -5.18 1.13 -4.77
N THR A 164 -4.20 2.04 -4.86
CA THR A 164 -2.96 1.99 -4.06
C THR A 164 -3.20 2.04 -2.55
N GLY A 165 -4.33 2.62 -2.12
CA GLY A 165 -4.74 2.65 -0.71
C GLY A 165 -5.50 1.41 -0.25
N VAL A 166 -5.80 0.44 -1.12
CA VAL A 166 -6.54 -0.76 -0.74
C VAL A 166 -5.65 -1.68 0.08
N THR A 167 -6.10 -2.01 1.29
CA THR A 167 -5.42 -2.89 2.23
C THR A 167 -6.08 -4.27 2.33
N SER A 168 -7.37 -4.37 2.00
CA SER A 168 -8.08 -5.64 1.99
C SER A 168 -9.14 -5.70 0.90
N VAL A 169 -9.37 -6.90 0.38
CA VAL A 169 -10.50 -7.22 -0.51
C VAL A 169 -11.26 -8.40 0.10
N THR A 170 -12.59 -8.32 0.13
CA THR A 170 -13.44 -9.40 0.65
C THR A 170 -14.50 -9.82 -0.36
N PHE A 171 -14.79 -11.11 -0.42
CA PHE A 171 -15.84 -11.73 -1.24
C PHE A 171 -16.90 -12.31 -0.29
N GLY A 172 -18.07 -11.67 -0.20
CA GLY A 172 -19.13 -12.06 0.74
C GLY A 172 -18.66 -12.06 2.20
N GLY A 173 -17.71 -11.18 2.54
CA GLY A 173 -17.07 -11.12 3.86
C GLY A 173 -15.83 -12.01 4.02
N SER A 174 -15.55 -12.93 3.09
CA SER A 174 -14.34 -13.76 3.15
C SER A 174 -13.12 -13.00 2.60
N PRO A 175 -12.00 -12.92 3.33
CA PRO A 175 -10.82 -12.17 2.88
C PRO A 175 -10.15 -12.84 1.68
N SER A 176 -9.75 -12.02 0.71
CA SER A 176 -9.03 -12.40 -0.50
C SER A 176 -7.55 -12.05 -0.41
N ALA A 177 -6.70 -12.79 -1.12
CA ALA A 177 -5.28 -12.47 -1.25
C ALA A 177 -5.07 -11.44 -2.37
N ILE A 178 -4.47 -10.30 -2.03
CA ILE A 178 -3.99 -9.31 -3.00
C ILE A 178 -2.58 -9.72 -3.44
N LEU A 179 -2.36 -9.90 -4.73
CA LEU A 179 -1.05 -10.25 -5.29
C LEU A 179 -0.25 -9.01 -5.68
N THR A 180 -0.91 -8.06 -6.35
CA THR A 180 -0.28 -6.84 -6.79
C THR A 180 -1.30 -5.74 -7.05
N ILE A 181 -0.86 -4.51 -6.88
CA ILE A 181 -1.60 -3.29 -7.23
C ILE A 181 -0.67 -2.50 -8.14
N ASN A 182 -1.17 -2.02 -9.27
CA ASN A 182 -0.32 -1.23 -10.14
C ASN A 182 0.05 0.11 -9.46
N PRO A 183 1.25 0.66 -9.71
CA PRO A 183 1.67 1.93 -9.10
C PRO A 183 0.73 3.12 -9.39
N GLY A 184 -0.01 3.06 -10.50
CA GLY A 184 -1.01 4.08 -10.85
C GLY A 184 -2.35 3.96 -10.11
N GLY A 185 -2.58 2.89 -9.32
CA GLY A 185 -3.80 2.70 -8.54
C GLY A 185 -5.06 2.51 -9.38
N THR A 186 -4.92 1.96 -10.58
CA THR A 186 -6.01 1.70 -11.54
C THR A 186 -6.35 0.22 -11.72
N SER A 187 -5.49 -0.69 -11.27
CA SER A 187 -5.64 -2.13 -11.39
C SER A 187 -5.13 -2.86 -10.14
N LEU A 188 -5.88 -3.88 -9.71
CA LEU A 188 -5.54 -4.77 -8.59
C LEU A 188 -5.73 -6.22 -9.03
N ILE A 189 -4.72 -7.06 -8.79
CA ILE A 189 -4.78 -8.50 -9.05
C ILE A 189 -4.80 -9.26 -7.73
N GLY A 190 -5.66 -10.27 -7.63
CA GLY A 190 -5.76 -11.13 -6.46
C GLY A 190 -6.23 -12.54 -6.78
N ILE A 191 -6.42 -13.35 -5.74
CA ILE A 191 -6.90 -14.72 -5.81
C ILE A 191 -8.18 -14.86 -4.98
N THR A 192 -9.26 -15.35 -5.59
CA THR A 192 -10.52 -15.52 -4.88
C THR A 192 -10.40 -16.51 -3.71
N PRO A 193 -11.00 -16.20 -2.55
CA PRO A 193 -11.11 -17.17 -1.47
C PRO A 193 -12.11 -18.27 -1.79
N ALA A 194 -12.20 -19.28 -0.92
CA ALA A 194 -13.31 -20.23 -0.97
C ALA A 194 -14.65 -19.48 -0.75
N GLY A 195 -15.65 -19.83 -1.57
CA GLY A 195 -16.97 -19.23 -1.55
C GLY A 195 -18.01 -20.09 -0.84
N PRO A 196 -19.29 -19.66 -0.85
CA PRO A 196 -20.39 -20.46 -0.32
C PRO A 196 -20.48 -21.83 -1.02
N PRO A 197 -20.67 -22.95 -0.30
CA PRO A 197 -20.66 -24.29 -0.89
C PRO A 197 -21.72 -24.53 -1.97
N ALA A 198 -22.87 -23.84 -1.87
CA ALA A 198 -23.96 -23.92 -2.84
C ALA A 198 -23.73 -23.05 -4.09
N GLY A 199 -22.63 -22.29 -4.15
CA GLY A 199 -22.43 -21.23 -5.15
C GLY A 199 -23.28 -19.99 -4.85
N GLY A 200 -23.39 -19.12 -5.85
CA GLY A 200 -24.17 -17.89 -5.79
C GLY A 200 -23.33 -16.63 -5.94
N ASN A 201 -24.01 -15.50 -6.14
CA ASN A 201 -23.37 -14.19 -6.25
C ASN A 201 -23.04 -13.62 -4.86
N VAL A 202 -21.84 -13.09 -4.71
CA VAL A 202 -21.40 -12.41 -3.49
C VAL A 202 -20.94 -10.98 -3.79
N ALA A 203 -21.12 -10.08 -2.83
CA ALA A 203 -20.56 -8.74 -2.92
C ALA A 203 -19.02 -8.81 -2.83
N VAL A 204 -18.34 -8.02 -3.66
CA VAL A 204 -16.89 -7.82 -3.57
C VAL A 204 -16.62 -6.42 -3.04
N THR A 205 -15.92 -6.32 -1.92
CA THR A 205 -15.66 -5.05 -1.24
C THR A 205 -14.18 -4.83 -1.09
N LEU A 206 -13.72 -3.66 -1.52
CA LEU A 206 -12.38 -3.11 -1.29
C LEU A 206 -12.41 -2.25 -0.03
N SER A 207 -11.36 -2.29 0.78
CA SER A 207 -11.23 -1.41 1.94
C SER A 207 -9.82 -0.84 2.02
N GLY A 208 -9.73 0.40 2.47
CA GLY A 208 -8.48 1.13 2.67
C GLY A 208 -8.67 2.33 3.61
N PRO A 209 -7.59 3.10 3.88
CA PRO A 209 -7.65 4.26 4.77
C PRO A 209 -8.62 5.36 4.31
N GLY A 210 -8.93 5.43 3.02
CA GLY A 210 -9.92 6.35 2.46
C GLY A 210 -11.36 5.87 2.55
N GLY A 211 -11.61 4.65 3.03
CA GLY A 211 -12.94 4.05 3.12
C GLY A 211 -13.08 2.78 2.28
N THR A 212 -14.32 2.47 1.88
CA THR A 212 -14.67 1.22 1.20
C THR A 212 -15.27 1.47 -0.17
N ALA A 213 -15.09 0.51 -1.09
CA ALA A 213 -15.75 0.49 -2.39
C ALA A 213 -16.31 -0.90 -2.69
N THR A 214 -17.45 -0.97 -3.37
CA THR A 214 -18.04 -2.24 -3.80
C THR A 214 -17.91 -2.38 -5.30
N VAL A 215 -17.48 -3.56 -5.77
CA VAL A 215 -17.41 -3.85 -7.19
C VAL A 215 -18.84 -4.02 -7.74
N PRO A 216 -19.23 -3.29 -8.79
CA PRO A 216 -20.51 -3.48 -9.44
C PRO A 216 -20.70 -4.93 -9.93
N GLY A 217 -21.87 -5.51 -9.69
CA GLY A 217 -22.21 -6.88 -10.13
C GLY A 217 -21.71 -8.00 -9.21
N GLY A 218 -20.71 -7.76 -8.36
CA GLY A 218 -20.17 -8.77 -7.44
C GLY A 218 -19.36 -9.86 -8.17
N PHE A 219 -19.30 -11.04 -7.55
CA PHE A 219 -18.63 -12.22 -8.10
C PHE A 219 -19.48 -13.47 -7.90
N THR A 220 -19.67 -14.25 -8.96
CA THR A 220 -20.50 -15.44 -8.95
C THR A 220 -19.69 -16.71 -8.72
N TYR A 221 -19.93 -17.38 -7.59
CA TYR A 221 -19.39 -18.71 -7.36
C TYR A 221 -20.26 -19.78 -8.01
N PHE A 222 -19.65 -20.71 -8.73
CA PHE A 222 -20.30 -21.91 -9.26
C PHE A 222 -19.72 -23.17 -8.62
N VAL A 223 -20.55 -24.19 -8.47
CA VAL A 223 -20.08 -25.50 -8.02
C VAL A 223 -19.35 -26.16 -9.19
N ALA A 224 -18.04 -26.35 -9.06
CA ALA A 224 -17.28 -27.06 -10.08
C ALA A 224 -17.73 -28.53 -10.15
N PRO A 225 -17.82 -29.13 -11.35
CA PRO A 225 -17.99 -30.56 -11.47
C PRO A 225 -16.87 -31.31 -10.73
N PRO A 226 -17.14 -32.47 -10.10
CA PRO A 226 -16.10 -33.27 -9.49
C PRO A 226 -14.98 -33.61 -10.49
N ALA A 227 -13.73 -33.58 -10.02
CA ALA A 227 -12.59 -33.93 -10.86
C ALA A 227 -12.71 -35.38 -11.38
N PRO A 228 -12.28 -35.66 -12.64
CA PRO A 228 -12.22 -37.02 -13.15
C PRO A 228 -11.26 -37.87 -12.31
N ALA A 229 -11.70 -39.08 -11.94
CA ALA A 229 -10.88 -40.04 -11.22
C ALA A 229 -10.76 -41.34 -12.03
N PRO A 230 -9.84 -41.39 -13.02
CA PRO A 230 -9.54 -42.63 -13.72
C PRO A 230 -8.86 -43.63 -12.78
N VAL A 231 -9.20 -44.89 -12.93
CA VAL A 231 -8.69 -46.01 -12.12
C VAL A 231 -7.68 -46.82 -12.93
N THR A 232 -8.07 -47.26 -14.12
CA THR A 232 -7.26 -48.15 -14.97
C THR A 232 -7.58 -47.94 -16.45
N ILE A 233 -6.59 -48.23 -17.30
CA ILE A 233 -6.76 -48.38 -18.75
C ILE A 233 -6.66 -49.85 -19.14
N THR A 234 -7.51 -50.32 -20.04
CA THR A 234 -7.51 -51.69 -20.57
C THR A 234 -7.77 -51.70 -22.08
N PRO A 235 -6.94 -52.40 -22.88
CA PRO A 235 -5.65 -52.98 -22.49
C PRO A 235 -4.65 -51.88 -22.09
N ASN A 236 -3.68 -52.23 -21.25
CA ASN A 236 -2.60 -51.31 -20.84
C ASN A 236 -1.32 -51.46 -21.69
N THR A 237 -1.39 -52.26 -22.76
CA THR A 237 -0.29 -52.50 -23.70
C THR A 237 -0.80 -52.59 -25.13
N GLY A 238 0.03 -52.25 -26.12
CA GLY A 238 -0.30 -52.41 -27.55
C GLY A 238 0.88 -52.04 -28.48
N PRO A 239 0.76 -52.29 -29.79
CA PRO A 239 1.84 -52.05 -30.74
C PRO A 239 2.23 -50.58 -30.85
N HIS A 240 3.51 -50.28 -31.04
CA HIS A 240 4.05 -48.92 -31.26
C HIS A 240 3.43 -48.19 -32.46
N THR A 241 2.82 -48.91 -33.41
CA THR A 241 2.06 -48.33 -34.53
C THR A 241 0.71 -47.74 -34.12
N GLY A 242 0.27 -47.93 -32.86
CA GLY A 242 -1.02 -47.46 -32.35
C GLY A 242 -2.18 -48.35 -32.76
N LEU A 243 -3.35 -47.75 -32.96
CA LEU A 243 -4.59 -48.41 -33.40
C LEU A 243 -5.18 -49.43 -32.42
N THR A 244 -4.77 -49.40 -31.15
CA THR A 244 -5.33 -50.25 -30.11
C THR A 244 -6.59 -49.61 -29.54
N PRO A 245 -7.77 -50.26 -29.59
CA PRO A 245 -8.93 -49.77 -28.86
C PRO A 245 -8.67 -49.89 -27.36
N PHE A 246 -8.88 -48.81 -26.62
CA PHE A 246 -8.72 -48.77 -25.18
C PHE A 246 -10.02 -48.34 -24.49
N THR A 247 -10.16 -48.76 -23.24
CA THR A 247 -11.18 -48.27 -22.30
C THR A 247 -10.51 -47.89 -21.00
N ILE A 248 -10.77 -46.68 -20.52
CA ILE A 248 -10.35 -46.15 -19.23
C ILE A 248 -11.57 -46.15 -18.34
N THR A 249 -11.52 -46.86 -17.21
CA THR A 249 -12.61 -46.91 -16.22
C THR A 249 -12.33 -45.97 -15.05
N GLY A 250 -13.37 -45.44 -14.43
CA GLY A 250 -13.24 -44.55 -13.28
C GLY A 250 -14.55 -43.88 -12.89
N THR A 251 -14.46 -42.72 -12.24
CA THR A 251 -15.62 -41.88 -11.91
C THR A 251 -15.44 -40.46 -12.44
N ASN A 252 -16.55 -39.75 -12.62
CA ASN A 252 -16.59 -38.37 -13.13
C ASN A 252 -15.90 -38.19 -14.50
N LEU A 253 -15.92 -39.23 -15.33
CA LEU A 253 -15.21 -39.25 -16.61
C LEU A 253 -16.00 -38.58 -17.76
N GLY A 254 -17.26 -38.22 -17.54
CA GLY A 254 -18.14 -37.68 -18.59
C GLY A 254 -17.71 -36.32 -19.16
N GLY A 255 -16.85 -35.58 -18.45
CA GLY A 255 -16.31 -34.29 -18.91
C GLY A 255 -14.99 -34.38 -19.67
N VAL A 256 -14.52 -35.59 -20.01
CA VAL A 256 -13.27 -35.80 -20.75
C VAL A 256 -13.47 -35.44 -22.23
N LEU A 257 -12.63 -34.54 -22.73
CA LEU A 257 -12.66 -34.03 -24.10
C LEU A 257 -11.62 -34.73 -25.00
N ALA A 258 -10.49 -35.14 -24.43
CA ALA A 258 -9.43 -35.83 -25.16
C ALA A 258 -8.62 -36.74 -24.23
N VAL A 259 -7.92 -37.71 -24.83
CA VAL A 259 -6.92 -38.55 -24.17
C VAL A 259 -5.60 -38.38 -24.91
N LEU A 260 -4.54 -38.11 -24.16
CA LEU A 260 -3.17 -37.92 -24.69
C LEU A 260 -2.28 -39.07 -24.24
N PHE A 261 -1.45 -39.58 -25.15
CA PHE A 261 -0.40 -40.57 -24.89
C PHE A 261 0.95 -39.89 -25.13
N ASN A 262 1.71 -39.59 -24.07
CA ASN A 262 2.92 -38.74 -24.14
C ASN A 262 2.69 -37.43 -24.93
N GLY A 263 1.51 -36.83 -24.78
CA GLY A 263 1.12 -35.59 -25.48
C GLY A 263 0.52 -35.80 -26.89
N VAL A 264 0.54 -37.03 -27.44
CA VAL A 264 -0.07 -37.33 -28.74
C VAL A 264 -1.56 -37.68 -28.56
N PRO A 265 -2.49 -37.04 -29.29
CA PRO A 265 -3.92 -37.26 -29.11
C PRO A 265 -4.39 -38.61 -29.65
N ALA A 266 -5.24 -39.30 -28.86
CA ALA A 266 -6.02 -40.45 -29.30
C ALA A 266 -7.15 -40.04 -30.25
N THR A 267 -7.65 -41.00 -31.04
CA THR A 267 -8.77 -40.78 -31.97
C THR A 267 -10.03 -41.51 -31.50
N GLY A 268 -11.20 -41.07 -31.96
CA GLY A 268 -12.49 -41.70 -31.63
C GLY A 268 -12.84 -41.64 -30.14
N VAL A 269 -12.33 -40.65 -29.40
CA VAL A 269 -12.55 -40.52 -27.96
C VAL A 269 -14.03 -40.28 -27.68
N THR A 270 -14.61 -41.15 -26.85
CA THR A 270 -15.97 -41.04 -26.33
C THR A 270 -15.93 -41.17 -24.81
N ALA A 271 -16.74 -40.37 -24.12
CA ALA A 271 -16.75 -40.31 -22.66
C ALA A 271 -18.16 -40.52 -22.11
N THR A 272 -18.22 -41.30 -21.03
CA THR A 272 -19.39 -41.51 -20.18
C THR A 272 -18.99 -41.21 -18.74
N PRO A 273 -19.93 -41.08 -17.78
CA PRO A 273 -19.58 -40.82 -16.39
C PRO A 273 -18.58 -41.80 -15.76
N THR A 274 -18.51 -43.04 -16.25
CA THR A 274 -17.68 -44.12 -15.67
C THR A 274 -16.65 -44.73 -16.62
N ALA A 275 -16.64 -44.35 -17.90
CA ALA A 275 -15.71 -44.89 -18.88
C ALA A 275 -15.36 -43.88 -20.00
N VAL A 276 -14.10 -43.89 -20.43
CA VAL A 276 -13.64 -43.21 -21.66
C VAL A 276 -13.09 -44.28 -22.59
N SER A 277 -13.52 -44.29 -23.85
CA SER A 277 -12.98 -45.20 -24.87
C SER A 277 -12.42 -44.44 -26.05
N GLY A 278 -11.47 -45.04 -26.76
CA GLY A 278 -10.87 -44.45 -27.94
C GLY A 278 -9.84 -45.38 -28.57
N ILE A 279 -9.07 -44.86 -29.53
CA ILE A 279 -8.04 -45.59 -30.25
C ILE A 279 -6.68 -44.94 -29.98
N THR A 280 -5.68 -45.76 -29.60
CA THR A 280 -4.33 -45.26 -29.32
C THR A 280 -3.66 -44.67 -30.58
N PRO A 281 -2.91 -43.57 -30.45
CA PRO A 281 -2.06 -43.08 -31.53
C PRO A 281 -0.81 -43.96 -31.68
N ALA A 282 -0.04 -43.74 -32.76
CA ALA A 282 1.31 -44.29 -32.84
C ALA A 282 2.23 -43.62 -31.79
N GLY A 283 3.19 -44.37 -31.25
CA GLY A 283 4.07 -43.91 -30.18
C GLY A 283 5.43 -44.62 -30.20
N ALA A 284 6.39 -44.09 -29.44
CA ALA A 284 7.68 -44.76 -29.25
C ALA A 284 7.52 -46.00 -28.36
N VAL A 285 8.29 -47.05 -28.64
CA VAL A 285 8.35 -48.27 -27.81
C VAL A 285 8.71 -47.90 -26.37
N GLY A 286 7.99 -48.45 -25.41
CA GLY A 286 8.16 -48.19 -23.97
C GLY A 286 6.91 -47.60 -23.32
N THR A 287 7.08 -47.07 -22.10
CA THR A 287 5.98 -46.52 -21.31
C THR A 287 5.51 -45.17 -21.84
N ALA A 288 4.21 -45.01 -21.98
CA ALA A 288 3.52 -43.77 -22.29
C ALA A 288 2.66 -43.30 -21.11
N THR A 289 2.86 -42.06 -20.69
CA THR A 289 1.98 -41.38 -19.75
C THR A 289 0.67 -41.08 -20.46
N VAL A 290 -0.42 -41.56 -19.86
CA VAL A 290 -1.78 -41.33 -20.37
C VAL A 290 -2.43 -40.21 -19.57
N THR A 291 -2.88 -39.18 -20.26
CA THR A 291 -3.46 -37.98 -19.63
C THR A 291 -4.83 -37.71 -20.22
N LEU A 292 -5.85 -37.59 -19.37
CA LEU A 292 -7.17 -37.11 -19.76
C LEU A 292 -7.17 -35.59 -19.75
N VAL A 293 -7.80 -34.99 -20.76
CA VAL A 293 -7.98 -33.54 -20.88
C VAL A 293 -9.44 -33.20 -20.67
N THR A 294 -9.71 -32.23 -19.81
CA THR A 294 -11.03 -31.66 -19.55
C THR A 294 -11.01 -30.14 -19.75
N ALA A 295 -12.18 -29.51 -19.76
CA ALA A 295 -12.28 -28.05 -19.76
C ALA A 295 -11.62 -27.38 -18.53
N PHE A 296 -11.39 -28.12 -17.45
CA PHE A 296 -10.87 -27.60 -16.17
C PHE A 296 -9.42 -28.02 -15.88
N GLY A 297 -8.76 -28.68 -16.83
CA GLY A 297 -7.38 -29.16 -16.68
C GLY A 297 -7.22 -30.63 -17.07
N THR A 298 -6.09 -31.19 -16.67
CA THR A 298 -5.70 -32.56 -17.02
C THR A 298 -5.59 -33.47 -15.80
N VAL A 299 -5.84 -34.76 -15.99
CA VAL A 299 -5.59 -35.77 -14.96
C VAL A 299 -4.84 -36.95 -15.56
N THR A 300 -3.86 -37.48 -14.83
CA THR A 300 -3.07 -38.63 -15.28
C THR A 300 -3.79 -39.93 -14.93
N VAL A 301 -3.86 -40.85 -15.89
CA VAL A 301 -4.41 -42.19 -15.67
C VAL A 301 -3.36 -43.04 -14.97
N PRO A 302 -3.66 -43.66 -13.81
CA PRO A 302 -2.74 -44.55 -13.13
C PRO A 302 -2.30 -45.72 -14.03
N GLY A 303 -1.03 -46.09 -13.95
CA GLY A 303 -0.45 -47.23 -14.69
C GLY A 303 -0.01 -46.94 -16.13
N GLY A 304 -0.52 -45.88 -16.77
CA GLY A 304 -0.14 -45.52 -18.14
C GLY A 304 -0.42 -46.61 -19.18
N PHE A 305 0.28 -46.55 -20.32
CA PHE A 305 0.18 -47.52 -21.41
C PHE A 305 1.58 -47.92 -21.89
N ILE A 306 1.79 -49.16 -22.32
CA ILE A 306 3.09 -49.63 -22.83
C ILE A 306 2.98 -49.92 -24.33
N TYR A 307 3.78 -49.21 -25.12
CA TYR A 307 3.97 -49.52 -26.53
C TYR A 307 5.02 -50.61 -26.69
N THR A 308 4.66 -51.69 -27.40
CA THR A 308 5.51 -52.85 -27.70
C THR A 308 5.88 -52.95 -29.18
#